data_AF-A0A1V5G3H5-F1
#
_entry.id   AF-A0A1V5G3H5-F1
#
_cell.length_a   1.000
_cell.length_b   1.000
_cell.length_c   1.000
_cell.angle_alpha   90.00
_cell.angle_beta   90.00
_cell.angle_gamma   90.00
#
_symmetry.space_group_name_H-M   'P 1'
#
loop_
_entity.id
_entity.type
_entity.pdbx_description
1 polymer ?
#
loop_
_entity_poly.entity_id
_entity_poly.type
_entity_poly.pdbx_seq_one_letter_code
_entity_poly.pdbx_strand_id
1 'polypeptide(L)'
;MSLAPFAYHTTVADMEMDGAFSLGAAHKRWTSCIKDFDAYLGAEEHWVAAQQGRVPLIDTAALGLNMMLIAEGIFLSQKLGREVTPAEIEAASVSTAIQGL
;
A
#
# COMPACT_ATOMS: atom_id res chain seq x y z
N MET A 1 7.17 -22.68 7.57
CA MET A 1 7.72 -21.50 6.86
C MET A 1 8.60 -20.74 7.84
N SER A 2 9.85 -20.48 7.50
CA SER A 2 10.77 -19.63 8.27
C SER A 2 11.03 -18.34 7.51
N LEU A 3 11.36 -17.25 8.21
CA LEU A 3 11.63 -15.94 7.62
C LEU A 3 13.14 -15.62 7.50
N ALA A 4 14.00 -16.30 8.25
CA ALA A 4 15.45 -16.09 8.24
C ALA A 4 16.20 -17.41 8.47
N PRO A 5 16.49 -18.19 7.40
CA PRO A 5 16.25 -17.89 5.98
C PRO A 5 14.76 -18.00 5.58
N PHE A 6 14.37 -17.31 4.49
CA PHE A 6 13.03 -17.46 3.90
C PHE A 6 12.89 -18.85 3.28
N ALA A 7 12.33 -19.77 4.06
CA ALA A 7 12.33 -21.19 3.74
C ALA A 7 10.91 -21.79 3.71
N TYR A 8 10.70 -22.60 2.69
CA TYR A 8 9.52 -23.43 2.50
C TYR A 8 9.85 -24.87 2.89
N HIS A 9 9.02 -25.41 3.76
CA HIS A 9 9.16 -26.75 4.33
C HIS A 9 7.86 -27.47 4.01
N THR A 10 7.95 -28.64 3.40
CA THR A 10 6.79 -29.48 3.07
C THR A 10 7.18 -30.94 3.07
N THR A 11 6.19 -31.82 2.97
CA THR A 11 6.39 -33.25 2.78
C THR A 11 5.78 -33.64 1.44
N VAL A 12 6.54 -34.36 0.61
CA VAL A 12 6.07 -34.88 -0.69
C VAL A 12 6.25 -36.38 -0.69
N ALA A 13 5.16 -37.13 -0.84
CA ALA A 13 5.17 -38.60 -0.85
C ALA A 13 5.94 -39.22 0.34
N ASP A 14 5.63 -38.74 1.57
CA ASP A 14 6.24 -39.18 2.82
C ASP A 14 7.75 -38.89 2.96
N MET A 15 8.25 -37.90 2.22
CA MET A 15 9.63 -37.43 2.30
C MET A 15 9.67 -35.93 2.58
N GLU A 16 10.53 -35.51 3.50
CA GLU A 16 10.76 -34.11 3.83
C GLU A 16 11.43 -33.38 2.66
N MET A 17 10.91 -32.21 2.34
CA MET A 17 11.46 -31.31 1.33
C MET A 17 11.63 -29.91 1.91
N ASP A 18 12.88 -29.46 1.94
CA ASP A 18 13.26 -28.12 2.38
C ASP A 18 13.79 -27.30 1.20
N GLY A 19 13.29 -26.07 1.06
CA GLY A 19 13.76 -25.12 0.04
C GLY A 19 13.91 -23.72 0.61
N ALA A 20 15.08 -23.10 0.40
CA ALA A 20 15.32 -21.70 0.75
C ALA A 20 15.32 -20.82 -0.50
N PHE A 21 14.65 -19.67 -0.44
CA PHE A 21 14.62 -18.72 -1.55
C PHE A 21 15.56 -17.54 -1.30
N SER A 22 16.32 -17.15 -2.32
CA SER A 22 17.11 -15.92 -2.31
C SER A 22 16.25 -14.73 -2.76
N LEU A 23 15.73 -13.98 -1.79
CA LEU A 23 14.90 -12.79 -2.06
C LEU A 23 15.67 -11.72 -2.84
N GLY A 24 16.96 -11.53 -2.56
CA GLY A 24 17.81 -10.59 -3.27
C GLY A 24 18.03 -10.96 -4.74
N ALA A 25 18.27 -12.25 -5.03
CA ALA A 25 18.40 -12.72 -6.41
C ALA A 25 17.07 -12.60 -7.18
N ALA A 26 15.93 -12.87 -6.53
CA ALA A 26 14.62 -12.67 -7.11
C ALA A 26 14.36 -11.19 -7.44
N HIS A 27 14.62 -10.28 -6.49
CA HIS A 27 14.48 -8.85 -6.68
C HIS A 27 15.36 -8.32 -7.83
N LYS A 28 16.62 -8.78 -7.92
CA LYS A 28 17.50 -8.39 -9.03
C LYS A 28 16.99 -8.86 -10.39
N ARG A 29 16.47 -10.09 -10.47
CA ARG A 29 15.86 -10.61 -11.70
C ARG A 29 14.63 -9.80 -12.09
N TRP A 30 13.75 -9.48 -11.13
CA TRP A 30 12.54 -8.71 -11.40
C TRP A 30 12.86 -7.31 -11.93
N THR A 31 13.75 -6.58 -11.26
CA THR A 31 14.17 -5.24 -11.70
C THR A 31 14.95 -5.22 -13.02
N SER A 32 15.54 -6.34 -13.44
CA SER A 32 16.32 -6.41 -14.68
C SER A 32 15.56 -7.01 -15.87
N CYS A 33 14.56 -7.87 -15.62
CA CYS A 33 13.93 -8.68 -16.66
C CYS A 33 12.42 -8.46 -16.80
N ILE A 34 11.72 -7.98 -15.76
CA ILE A 34 10.29 -7.69 -15.85
C ILE A 34 10.13 -6.25 -16.31
N LYS A 35 9.48 -6.09 -17.46
CA LYS A 35 9.19 -4.77 -18.02
C LYS A 35 8.41 -3.93 -16.99
N ASP A 36 8.86 -2.69 -16.81
CA ASP A 36 8.26 -1.67 -15.93
C ASP A 36 8.15 -2.06 -14.45
N PHE A 37 8.90 -3.06 -13.99
CA PHE A 37 8.93 -3.44 -12.56
C PHE A 37 9.46 -2.32 -11.67
N ASP A 38 10.40 -1.51 -12.18
CA ASP A 38 10.95 -0.33 -11.50
C ASP A 38 9.86 0.70 -11.15
N ALA A 39 8.80 0.80 -11.96
CA ALA A 39 7.69 1.72 -11.71
C ALA A 39 6.96 1.41 -10.39
N TYR A 40 7.06 0.20 -9.85
CA TYR A 40 6.34 -0.21 -8.64
C TYR A 40 7.25 -0.33 -7.41
N LEU A 41 8.50 0.15 -7.48
CA LEU A 41 9.42 0.14 -6.34
C LEU A 41 9.10 1.21 -5.29
N GLY A 42 8.43 2.29 -5.70
CA GLY A 42 8.06 3.40 -4.84
C GLY A 42 7.04 4.33 -5.50
N ALA A 43 6.49 5.25 -4.71
CA ALA A 43 5.44 6.16 -5.17
C ALA A 43 5.97 7.21 -6.16
N GLU A 44 7.20 7.67 -5.98
CA GLU A 44 7.85 8.66 -6.84
C GLU A 44 8.19 8.05 -8.21
N GLU A 45 8.78 6.84 -8.20
CA GLU A 45 9.08 6.07 -9.41
C GLU A 45 7.80 5.77 -10.20
N HIS A 46 6.72 5.38 -9.52
CA HIS A 46 5.41 5.13 -10.14
C HIS A 46 4.86 6.38 -10.81
N TRP A 47 4.90 7.51 -10.10
CA TRP A 47 4.42 8.78 -10.62
C TRP A 47 5.17 9.18 -11.88
N VAL A 48 6.51 9.14 -11.86
CA VAL A 48 7.33 9.45 -13.04
C VAL A 48 7.02 8.50 -14.21
N ALA A 49 6.92 7.19 -13.95
CA ALA A 49 6.63 6.20 -14.99
C ALA A 49 5.23 6.38 -15.61
N ALA A 50 4.24 6.78 -14.80
CA ALA A 50 2.91 7.10 -15.28
C ALA A 50 2.90 8.34 -16.18
N GLN A 51 3.64 9.40 -15.81
CA GLN A 51 3.79 10.60 -16.65
C GLN A 51 4.49 10.30 -17.98
N GLN A 52 5.38 9.30 -18.02
CA GLN A 52 6.03 8.80 -19.24
C GLN A 52 5.11 7.88 -20.07
N GLY A 53 3.91 7.54 -19.59
CA GLY A 53 2.99 6.63 -20.26
C GLY A 53 3.40 5.15 -20.20
N ARG A 54 4.32 4.77 -19.29
CA ARG A 54 4.80 3.38 -19.15
C ARG A 54 3.78 2.50 -18.42
N VAL A 55 3.13 3.06 -17.40
CA VAL A 55 2.14 2.37 -16.55
C VAL A 55 0.92 3.27 -16.31
N PRO A 56 -0.26 2.70 -15.99
CA PRO A 56 -1.38 3.50 -15.54
C PRO A 56 -1.08 4.18 -14.19
N LEU A 57 -1.49 5.44 -14.05
CA LEU A 57 -1.38 6.17 -12.79
C LEU A 57 -2.26 5.48 -11.73
N ILE A 58 -1.69 5.17 -10.57
CA ILE A 58 -2.47 4.74 -9.40
C ILE A 58 -3.26 5.95 -8.92
N ASP A 59 -4.53 5.75 -8.56
CA ASP A 59 -5.38 6.80 -8.00
C ASP A 59 -4.96 7.15 -6.56
N THR A 60 -3.80 7.79 -6.45
CA THR A 60 -3.21 8.23 -5.19
C THR A 60 -4.04 9.33 -4.54
N ALA A 61 -4.81 10.09 -5.32
CA ALA A 61 -5.73 11.09 -4.80
C ALA A 61 -6.88 10.43 -4.01
N ALA A 62 -7.54 9.41 -4.57
CA ALA A 62 -8.59 8.69 -3.86
C ALA A 62 -8.04 7.94 -2.63
N LEU A 63 -6.87 7.29 -2.76
CA LEU A 63 -6.22 6.63 -1.62
C LEU A 63 -5.85 7.63 -0.51
N GLY A 64 -5.32 8.79 -0.89
CA GLY A 64 -5.01 9.87 0.04
C GLY A 64 -6.25 10.41 0.74
N LEU A 65 -7.35 10.61 0.00
CA LEU A 65 -8.62 11.06 0.57
C LEU A 65 -9.22 10.03 1.53
N ASN A 66 -9.18 8.74 1.19
CA ASN A 66 -9.61 7.67 2.10
C ASN A 66 -8.76 7.62 3.37
N MET A 67 -7.44 7.85 3.24
CA MET A 67 -6.55 7.93 4.41
C MET A 67 -6.90 9.11 5.32
N MET A 68 -7.19 10.28 4.74
CA MET A 68 -7.69 11.44 5.50
C MET A 68 -9.02 11.15 6.19
N LEU A 69 -9.96 10.50 5.51
CA LEU A 69 -11.25 10.11 6.09
C LEU A 69 -11.06 9.21 7.33
N ILE A 70 -10.16 8.22 7.25
CA ILE A 70 -9.82 7.35 8.39
C ILE A 70 -9.20 8.17 9.53
N ALA A 71 -8.25 9.06 9.21
CA ALA A 71 -7.58 9.89 10.20
C ALA A 71 -8.57 10.80 10.94
N GLU A 72 -9.45 11.48 10.23
CA GLU A 72 -10.51 12.30 10.82
C GLU A 72 -11.49 11.47 11.65
N GLY A 73 -11.83 10.26 11.20
CA GLY A 73 -12.63 9.30 11.95
C GLY A 73 -12.04 8.93 13.30
N ILE A 74 -10.71 8.72 13.37
CA ILE A 74 -10.01 8.45 14.63
C ILE A 74 -10.18 9.63 15.61
N PHE A 75 -9.99 10.87 15.13
CA PHE A 75 -10.14 12.06 15.97
C PHE A 75 -11.61 12.29 16.41
N LEU A 76 -12.57 12.10 15.51
CA LEU A 76 -13.99 12.25 15.83
C LEU A 76 -14.46 11.18 16.82
N SER A 77 -14.06 9.93 16.62
CA SER A 77 -14.36 8.82 17.53
C SER A 77 -13.82 9.10 18.92
N GLN A 78 -12.55 9.54 19.03
CA GLN A 78 -11.95 9.90 20.32
C GLN A 78 -12.73 11.02 21.02
N LYS A 79 -13.16 12.04 20.28
CA LYS A 79 -13.95 13.16 20.81
C LYS A 79 -15.32 12.71 21.33
N LEU A 80 -15.97 11.76 20.65
CA LEU A 80 -17.33 11.30 20.98
C LEU A 80 -17.35 10.11 21.95
N GLY A 81 -16.23 9.42 22.15
CA GLY A 81 -16.14 8.23 23.01
C GLY A 81 -16.91 7.02 22.46
N ARG A 82 -17.14 6.96 21.14
CA ARG A 82 -17.82 5.86 20.46
C ARG A 82 -17.32 5.68 19.03
N GLU A 83 -17.69 4.57 18.40
CA GLU A 83 -17.50 4.37 16.97
C GLU A 83 -18.28 5.41 16.14
N VAL A 84 -17.76 5.70 14.94
CA VAL A 84 -18.31 6.67 14.00
C VAL A 84 -18.38 6.07 12.59
N THR A 85 -19.35 6.51 11.81
CA THR A 85 -19.56 6.08 10.43
C THR A 85 -18.90 7.03 9.43
N PRO A 86 -18.60 6.59 8.19
CA PRO A 86 -18.09 7.47 7.14
C PRO A 86 -18.95 8.73 6.91
N ALA A 87 -20.28 8.58 6.91
CA ALA A 87 -21.20 9.69 6.72
C ALA A 87 -21.14 10.72 7.86
N GLU A 88 -20.90 10.28 9.11
CA GLU A 88 -20.69 11.19 10.24
C GLU A 88 -19.36 11.94 10.14
N ILE A 89 -18.32 11.28 9.62
CA ILE A 89 -17.01 11.89 9.38
C ILE A 89 -17.16 12.96 8.30
N GLU A 90 -17.68 12.62 7.13
CA GLU A 90 -17.89 13.54 6.00
C GLU A 90 -18.71 14.77 6.41
N ALA A 91 -19.78 14.59 7.19
CA ALA A 91 -20.59 15.70 7.69
C ALA A 91 -19.84 16.61 8.68
N ALA A 92 -18.82 16.09 9.37
CA ALA A 92 -17.97 16.83 10.29
C ALA A 92 -16.73 17.46 9.62
N SER A 93 -16.33 16.96 8.45
CA SER A 93 -15.18 17.42 7.65
C SER A 93 -15.46 18.77 6.98
N VAL A 94 -15.37 19.88 7.74
CA VAL A 94 -15.62 21.24 7.24
C VAL A 94 -14.30 22.03 7.14
N SER A 95 -14.02 22.58 5.95
CA SER A 95 -12.87 23.47 5.76
C SER A 95 -13.03 24.75 6.58
N THR A 96 -12.04 25.05 7.41
CA THR A 96 -11.97 26.29 8.20
C THR A 96 -11.07 27.35 7.55
N ALA A 97 -10.50 27.06 6.39
CA ALA A 97 -9.48 27.88 5.73
C ALA A 97 -10.03 29.15 5.08
N ILE A 98 -11.33 29.21 4.77
CA ILE A 98 -11.98 30.38 4.17
C ILE A 98 -13.00 30.93 5.16
N GLN A 99 -12.72 32.10 5.74
CA GLN A 99 -13.68 32.88 6.51
C GLN A 99 -13.98 34.18 5.75
N GLY A 100 -15.17 34.31 5.18
CA GLY A 100 -15.70 35.58 4.65
C GLY A 100 -15.43 35.89 3.18
N LEU A 101 -15.98 35.08 2.26
CA LEU A 101 -16.36 35.54 0.92
C LEU A 101 -17.85 35.87 0.90
#